data_AF-A0A535IK21-F1
#
_entry.id   AF-A0A535IK21-F1
#
_cell.length_a   1.000
_cell.length_b   1.000
_cell.length_c   1.000
_cell.angle_alpha   90.00
_cell.angle_beta   90.00
_cell.angle_gamma   90.00
#
_symmetry.space_group_name_H-M   'P 1'
#
loop_
_entity.id
_entity.type
_entity.pdbx_description
1 polymer ?
#
loop_
_entity_poly.entity_id
_entity_poly.type
_entity_poly.pdbx_seq_one_letter_code
_entity_poly.pdbx_strand_id
1 'polypeptide(L)'
;MVARAAEHTLKPVTSVFDCRMIGVYHTSQEPVRSFVAHMQAHEGKNGVLSVSLAHGFPWGDVPDMGTKVLVVTDDQPENGTALARRLGEQFFAMRHRVQPHYETLDSALELAIASEAGPVVLADVADNAGGGAPNDSTFILRRLIERNVENAALGCIWDPVVVAI
;
A
#
# COMPACT_ATOMS: atom_id res chain seq x y z
N MET A 1 2.08 -1.51 -25.96
CA MET A 1 0.83 -2.29 -25.90
C MET A 1 -0.32 -1.57 -26.58
N VAL A 2 -0.71 -0.36 -26.12
CA VAL A 2 -1.88 0.39 -26.65
C VAL A 2 -1.85 0.60 -28.17
N ALA A 3 -0.75 1.10 -28.75
CA ALA A 3 -0.64 1.31 -30.20
C ALA A 3 -0.85 0.01 -31.00
N ARG A 4 -0.19 -1.08 -30.59
CA ARG A 4 -0.33 -2.40 -31.22
C ARG A 4 -1.75 -2.98 -31.10
N ALA A 5 -2.43 -2.76 -29.98
CA ALA A 5 -3.82 -3.16 -29.82
C ALA A 5 -4.76 -2.34 -30.73
N ALA A 6 -4.50 -1.04 -30.91
CA ALA A 6 -5.25 -0.17 -31.81
C ALA A 6 -5.05 -0.55 -33.30
N GLU A 7 -3.86 -1.03 -33.65
CA GLU A 7 -3.53 -1.56 -34.98
C GLU A 7 -4.00 -3.01 -35.19
N HIS A 8 -4.67 -3.61 -34.20
CA HIS A 8 -5.08 -5.02 -34.21
C HIS A 8 -3.94 -6.03 -34.38
N THR A 9 -2.70 -5.64 -34.04
CA THR A 9 -1.51 -6.52 -34.04
C THR A 9 -1.25 -7.19 -32.68
N LEU A 10 -2.13 -6.92 -31.71
CA LEU A 10 -2.25 -7.61 -30.42
C LEU A 10 -3.74 -7.74 -30.09
N LYS A 11 -4.12 -8.83 -29.45
CA LYS A 11 -5.46 -9.04 -28.90
C LYS A 11 -5.36 -9.21 -27.37
N PRO A 12 -5.26 -8.09 -26.62
CA PRO A 12 -5.08 -8.13 -25.18
C PRO A 12 -6.31 -8.72 -24.48
N VAL A 13 -6.06 -9.72 -23.63
CA VAL A 13 -7.06 -10.38 -22.79
C VAL A 13 -6.67 -10.24 -21.33
N THR A 14 -7.56 -9.68 -20.53
CA THR A 14 -7.36 -9.44 -19.10
C THR A 14 -7.92 -10.57 -18.26
N SER A 15 -7.14 -11.06 -17.30
CA SER A 15 -7.54 -12.02 -16.28
C SER A 15 -7.28 -11.44 -14.90
N VAL A 16 -8.22 -11.62 -13.97
CA VAL A 16 -8.12 -11.09 -12.61
C VAL A 16 -8.30 -12.22 -11.61
N PHE A 17 -7.48 -12.22 -10.57
CA PHE A 17 -7.64 -13.07 -9.40
C PHE A 17 -7.78 -12.22 -8.14
N ASP A 18 -8.85 -12.44 -7.40
CA ASP A 18 -9.11 -11.79 -6.12
C ASP A 18 -8.42 -12.57 -4.99
N CYS A 19 -7.48 -11.91 -4.30
CA CYS A 19 -6.73 -12.51 -3.21
C CYS A 19 -7.53 -12.50 -1.90
N ARG A 20 -8.71 -11.87 -1.85
CA ARG A 20 -9.60 -11.80 -0.68
C ARG A 20 -8.88 -11.30 0.56
N MET A 21 -8.06 -10.27 0.40
CA MET A 21 -7.31 -9.64 1.48
C MET A 21 -7.31 -8.11 1.33
N ILE A 22 -7.05 -7.46 2.45
CA ILE A 22 -6.89 -6.00 2.57
C ILE A 22 -5.56 -5.76 3.29
N GLY A 23 -4.78 -4.81 2.80
CA GLY A 23 -3.51 -4.46 3.43
C GLY A 23 -2.83 -3.26 2.78
N VAL A 24 -1.80 -2.79 3.46
CA VAL A 24 -0.81 -1.85 2.93
C VAL A 24 0.45 -2.66 2.66
N TYR A 25 1.05 -2.51 1.47
CA TYR A 25 2.21 -3.30 1.08
C TYR A 25 3.34 -2.38 0.61
N HIS A 26 4.48 -2.46 1.28
CA HIS A 26 5.66 -1.67 0.93
C HIS A 26 6.47 -2.36 -0.17
N THR A 27 6.28 -1.93 -1.42
CA THR A 27 6.97 -2.53 -2.59
C THR A 27 8.49 -2.32 -2.59
N SER A 28 9.01 -1.44 -1.73
CA SER A 28 10.44 -1.21 -1.52
C SER A 28 11.06 -2.17 -0.49
N GLN A 29 10.26 -2.94 0.26
CA GLN A 29 10.70 -3.79 1.36
C GLN A 29 10.42 -5.26 1.09
N GLU A 30 11.21 -6.15 1.69
CA GLU A 30 10.94 -7.58 1.63
C GLU A 30 9.73 -7.96 2.52
N PRO A 31 8.91 -8.95 2.12
CA PRO A 31 9.07 -9.80 0.93
C PRO A 31 8.42 -9.23 -0.35
N VAL A 32 7.73 -8.08 -0.27
CA VAL A 32 6.94 -7.53 -1.38
C VAL A 32 7.83 -7.09 -2.54
N ARG A 33 9.02 -6.54 -2.28
CA ARG A 33 10.01 -6.18 -3.29
C ARG A 33 10.37 -7.38 -4.19
N SER A 34 10.74 -8.51 -3.59
CA SER A 34 11.04 -9.73 -4.34
C SER A 34 9.83 -10.26 -5.09
N PHE A 35 8.63 -10.16 -4.51
CA PHE A 35 7.40 -10.56 -5.18
C PHE A 35 7.11 -9.70 -6.41
N VAL A 36 7.29 -8.38 -6.35
CA VAL A 36 7.13 -7.48 -7.50
C VAL A 36 8.10 -7.84 -8.61
N ALA A 37 9.37 -8.08 -8.28
CA ALA A 37 10.36 -8.52 -9.27
C ALA A 37 9.99 -9.89 -9.89
N HIS A 38 9.50 -10.82 -9.09
CA HIS A 38 9.02 -12.13 -9.56
C HIS A 38 7.84 -11.99 -10.53
N MET A 39 6.85 -11.18 -10.18
CA MET A 39 5.70 -10.84 -11.01
C MET A 39 6.14 -10.25 -12.37
N GLN A 40 7.00 -9.23 -12.35
CA GLN A 40 7.48 -8.55 -13.55
C GLN A 40 8.31 -9.47 -14.46
N ALA A 41 8.99 -10.47 -13.89
CA ALA A 41 9.77 -11.42 -14.67
C ALA A 41 8.92 -12.30 -15.61
N HIS A 42 7.59 -12.31 -15.46
CA HIS A 42 6.66 -12.96 -16.40
C HIS A 42 6.34 -12.11 -17.63
N GLU A 43 6.49 -10.79 -17.55
CA GLU A 43 6.18 -9.90 -18.68
C GLU A 43 7.08 -10.17 -19.89
N GLY A 44 6.50 -10.13 -21.10
CA GLY A 44 7.20 -10.40 -22.36
C GLY A 44 7.46 -11.89 -22.64
N LYS A 45 7.00 -12.81 -21.79
CA LYS A 45 7.18 -14.26 -21.95
C LYS A 45 5.85 -14.97 -22.11
N ASN A 46 5.81 -16.01 -22.95
CA ASN A 46 4.64 -16.88 -23.11
C ASN A 46 3.32 -16.11 -23.32
N GLY A 47 3.36 -15.05 -24.14
CA GLY A 47 2.19 -14.22 -24.43
C GLY A 47 1.73 -13.28 -23.31
N VAL A 48 2.46 -13.16 -22.20
CA VAL A 48 2.13 -12.21 -21.11
C VAL A 48 2.58 -10.80 -21.51
N LEU A 49 1.63 -9.87 -21.57
CA LEU A 49 1.84 -8.47 -21.93
C LEU A 49 2.12 -7.60 -20.69
N SER A 50 1.43 -7.86 -19.59
CA SER A 50 1.64 -7.15 -18.32
C SER A 50 1.12 -7.95 -17.13
N VAL A 51 1.73 -7.75 -15.96
CA VAL A 51 1.23 -8.25 -14.68
C VAL A 51 1.27 -7.15 -13.62
N SER A 52 0.15 -6.97 -12.94
CA SER A 52 -0.03 -5.96 -11.91
C SER A 52 -0.58 -6.56 -10.62
N LEU A 53 -0.08 -6.08 -9.49
CA LEU A 53 -0.67 -6.29 -8.17
C LEU A 53 -1.45 -5.03 -7.79
N ALA A 54 -2.77 -5.09 -7.85
CA ALA A 54 -3.64 -4.02 -7.35
C ALA A 54 -3.80 -4.19 -5.84
N HIS A 55 -3.34 -3.21 -5.06
CA HIS A 55 -3.38 -3.29 -3.59
C HIS A 55 -4.80 -3.05 -3.04
N GLY A 56 -5.61 -2.29 -3.77
CA GLY A 56 -6.85 -1.70 -3.26
C GLY A 56 -6.58 -0.45 -2.42
N PHE A 57 -7.63 0.11 -1.85
CA PHE A 57 -7.57 1.21 -0.89
C PHE A 57 -8.30 0.76 0.39
N PRO A 58 -7.59 0.41 1.48
CA PRO A 58 -8.18 -0.20 2.68
C PRO A 58 -9.31 0.58 3.33
N TRP A 59 -9.35 1.90 3.11
CA TRP A 59 -10.36 2.80 3.67
C TRP A 59 -11.55 3.05 2.72
N GLY A 60 -11.55 2.46 1.51
CA GLY A 60 -12.61 2.63 0.53
C GLY A 60 -13.72 1.61 0.70
N ASP A 61 -14.96 2.05 0.90
CA ASP A 61 -16.14 1.18 0.93
C ASP A 61 -16.74 1.03 -0.48
N VAL A 62 -16.14 0.14 -1.28
CA VAL A 62 -16.60 -0.17 -2.64
C VAL A 62 -16.62 -1.68 -2.88
N PRO A 63 -17.52 -2.21 -3.74
CA PRO A 63 -17.65 -3.66 -3.95
C PRO A 63 -16.37 -4.37 -4.39
N ASP A 64 -15.53 -3.69 -5.17
CA ASP A 64 -14.28 -4.23 -5.71
C ASP A 64 -13.06 -4.00 -4.81
N MET A 65 -13.23 -3.50 -3.58
CA MET A 65 -12.13 -3.28 -2.65
C MET A 65 -11.39 -4.59 -2.33
N GLY A 66 -10.07 -4.51 -2.23
CA GLY A 66 -9.19 -5.62 -1.85
C GLY A 66 -8.07 -5.88 -2.85
N THR A 67 -7.11 -6.71 -2.45
CA THR A 67 -5.92 -7.01 -3.23
C THR A 67 -6.22 -7.99 -4.36
N LYS A 68 -5.80 -7.65 -5.58
CA LYS A 68 -6.06 -8.42 -6.79
C LYS A 68 -4.81 -8.54 -7.64
N VAL A 69 -4.62 -9.68 -8.29
CA VAL A 69 -3.61 -9.84 -9.35
C VAL A 69 -4.31 -9.71 -10.69
N LEU A 70 -3.79 -8.84 -11.55
CA LEU A 70 -4.28 -8.59 -12.89
C LEU A 70 -3.19 -8.99 -13.89
N VAL A 71 -3.52 -9.90 -14.81
CA VAL A 71 -2.64 -10.36 -15.88
C VAL A 71 -3.26 -9.99 -17.21
N VAL A 72 -2.47 -9.39 -18.10
CA VAL A 72 -2.86 -9.14 -19.49
C VAL A 72 -2.04 -10.06 -20.39
N THR A 73 -2.70 -10.81 -21.26
CA THR A 73 -2.08 -11.71 -22.24
C THR A 73 -2.46 -11.33 -23.67
N ASP A 74 -1.71 -11.81 -24.66
CA ASP A 74 -2.06 -11.73 -26.08
C ASP A 74 -2.79 -13.00 -26.50
N ASP A 75 -4.12 -12.90 -26.63
CA ASP A 75 -5.06 -13.96 -27.03
C ASP A 75 -4.93 -15.30 -26.28
N GLN A 76 -4.55 -15.27 -24.99
CA GLN A 76 -4.31 -16.48 -24.18
C GLN A 76 -5.04 -16.41 -22.81
N PRO A 77 -6.39 -16.37 -22.80
CA PRO A 77 -7.20 -16.23 -21.58
C PRO A 77 -6.90 -17.27 -20.49
N GLU A 78 -6.69 -18.53 -20.88
CA GLU A 78 -6.44 -19.63 -19.94
C GLU A 78 -5.08 -19.48 -19.25
N ASN A 79 -4.04 -19.11 -20.00
CA ASN A 79 -2.71 -18.85 -19.46
C ASN A 79 -2.72 -17.65 -18.52
N GLY A 80 -3.44 -16.58 -18.90
CA GLY A 80 -3.63 -15.39 -18.05
C GLY A 80 -4.31 -15.72 -16.73
N THR A 81 -5.40 -16.49 -16.79
CA THR A 81 -6.17 -16.91 -15.60
C THR A 81 -5.34 -17.81 -14.67
N ALA A 82 -4.59 -18.76 -15.23
CA ALA A 82 -3.72 -19.63 -14.45
C ALA A 82 -2.57 -18.87 -13.78
N LEU A 83 -1.95 -17.92 -14.50
CA LEU A 83 -0.89 -17.08 -13.94
C LEU A 83 -1.41 -16.15 -12.83
N ALA A 84 -2.54 -15.48 -13.05
CA ALA A 84 -3.15 -14.59 -12.07
C ALA A 84 -3.47 -15.32 -10.76
N ARG A 85 -4.08 -16.51 -10.87
CA ARG A 85 -4.35 -17.38 -9.73
C ARG A 85 -3.08 -17.77 -8.99
N ARG A 86 -2.08 -18.29 -9.70
CA ARG A 86 -0.83 -18.74 -9.08
C ARG A 86 -0.14 -17.62 -8.30
N LEU A 87 0.01 -16.44 -8.93
CA LEU A 87 0.63 -15.28 -8.27
C LEU A 87 -0.21 -14.79 -7.09
N GLY A 88 -1.54 -14.75 -7.22
CA GLY A 88 -2.43 -14.33 -6.15
C GLY A 88 -2.41 -15.27 -4.95
N GLU A 89 -2.41 -16.58 -5.18
CA GLU A 89 -2.27 -17.61 -4.14
C GLU A 89 -0.90 -17.52 -3.44
N GLN A 90 0.17 -17.29 -4.20
CA GLN A 90 1.50 -17.04 -3.63
C GLN A 90 1.52 -15.79 -2.74
N PHE A 91 0.89 -14.70 -3.18
CA PHE A 91 0.79 -13.49 -2.38
C PHE A 91 -0.03 -13.72 -1.10
N PHE A 92 -1.13 -14.44 -1.20
CA PHE A 92 -1.96 -14.83 -0.05
C PHE A 92 -1.24 -15.73 0.96
N ALA A 93 -0.38 -16.62 0.49
CA ALA A 93 0.47 -17.42 1.36
C ALA A 93 1.41 -16.56 2.22
N MET A 94 1.79 -15.36 1.73
CA MET A 94 2.66 -14.42 2.45
C MET A 94 1.90 -13.37 3.28
N ARG A 95 0.57 -13.44 3.38
CA ARG A 95 -0.29 -12.38 4.00
C ARG A 95 0.15 -11.88 5.38
N HIS A 96 0.74 -12.73 6.22
CA HIS A 96 1.23 -12.37 7.56
C HIS A 96 2.63 -11.76 7.58
N ARG A 97 3.36 -11.84 6.46
CA ARG A 97 4.73 -11.33 6.29
C ARG A 97 4.78 -10.03 5.49
N VAL A 98 3.72 -9.72 4.74
CA VAL A 98 3.63 -8.52 3.89
C VAL A 98 3.01 -7.32 4.60
N GLN A 99 2.43 -7.52 5.79
CA GLN A 99 1.90 -6.41 6.58
C GLN A 99 3.04 -5.61 7.21
N PRO A 100 3.00 -4.26 7.12
CA PRO A 100 3.94 -3.41 7.80
C PRO A 100 3.78 -3.52 9.31
N HIS A 101 4.88 -3.33 10.01
CA HIS A 101 4.86 -3.16 11.46
C HIS A 101 4.45 -1.72 11.80
N TYR A 102 3.51 -1.57 12.72
CA TYR A 102 3.09 -0.29 13.26
C TYR A 102 3.42 -0.25 14.75
N GLU A 103 4.09 0.81 15.16
CA GLU A 103 4.30 1.09 16.57
C GLU A 103 3.01 1.63 17.20
N THR A 104 2.82 1.33 18.48
CA THR A 104 1.83 2.09 19.26
C THR A 104 2.35 3.50 19.50
N LEU A 105 1.46 4.47 19.73
CA LEU A 105 1.86 5.85 20.01
C LEU A 105 2.84 5.93 21.20
N ASP A 106 2.59 5.16 22.26
CA ASP A 106 3.46 5.14 23.44
C ASP A 106 4.84 4.54 23.16
N SER A 107 4.89 3.40 22.46
CA SER A 107 6.16 2.77 22.03
C SER A 107 6.96 3.72 21.13
N ALA A 108 6.29 4.34 20.16
CA ALA A 108 6.93 5.26 19.22
C ALA A 108 7.50 6.51 19.93
N LEU A 109 6.78 7.05 20.93
CA LEU A 109 7.26 8.18 21.73
C LEU A 109 8.46 7.78 22.61
N GLU A 110 8.44 6.58 23.20
CA GLU A 110 9.57 6.08 24.00
C GLU A 110 10.82 5.93 23.15
N LEU A 111 10.70 5.35 21.96
CA LEU A 111 11.79 5.25 20.98
C LEU A 111 12.30 6.64 20.56
N ALA A 112 11.38 7.58 20.31
CA ALA A 112 11.75 8.94 19.89
C ALA A 112 12.50 9.70 20.99
N ILE A 113 12.04 9.63 22.25
CA ILE A 113 12.66 10.31 23.40
C ILE A 113 14.03 9.71 23.73
N ALA A 114 14.17 8.39 23.61
CA ALA A 114 15.43 7.70 23.88
C ALA A 114 16.47 7.84 22.75
N SER A 115 16.10 8.39 21.60
CA SER A 115 17.00 8.51 20.45
C SER A 115 18.10 9.55 20.69
N GLU A 116 19.36 9.11 20.60
CA GLU A 116 20.53 10.00 20.65
C GLU A 116 20.78 10.70 19.29
N ALA A 117 20.14 10.25 18.22
CA ALA A 117 20.20 10.84 16.89
C ALA A 117 18.94 11.64 16.58
N GLY A 118 19.08 12.79 15.90
CA GLY A 118 17.96 13.67 15.59
C GLY A 118 18.14 14.50 14.30
N PRO A 119 17.04 15.07 13.79
CA PRO A 119 15.67 15.02 14.32
C PRO A 119 14.99 13.66 14.10
N VAL A 120 14.13 13.26 15.04
CA VAL A 120 13.23 12.10 14.87
C VAL A 120 11.92 12.59 14.25
N VAL A 121 11.46 11.91 13.21
CA VAL A 121 10.17 12.19 12.55
C VAL A 121 9.19 11.08 12.90
N LEU A 122 8.15 11.44 13.68
CA LEU A 122 7.03 10.55 13.96
C LEU A 122 5.88 10.87 13.00
N ALA A 123 5.47 9.90 12.20
CA ALA A 123 4.34 10.04 11.28
C ALA A 123 3.05 9.51 11.91
N ASP A 124 2.01 10.35 11.94
CA ASP A 124 0.65 9.89 12.28
C ASP A 124 0.03 9.18 11.08
N VAL A 125 0.20 7.85 11.03
CA VAL A 125 -0.34 7.03 9.94
C VAL A 125 -1.87 6.92 10.04
N ALA A 126 -2.44 7.06 11.24
CA ALA A 126 -3.87 6.92 11.45
C ALA A 126 -4.64 8.16 10.98
N ASP A 127 -4.03 9.34 11.07
CA ASP A 127 -4.64 10.61 10.66
C ASP A 127 -3.88 11.29 9.49
N ASN A 128 -3.68 10.52 8.43
CA ASN A 128 -3.01 10.96 7.21
C ASN A 128 -4.03 11.42 6.14
N ALA A 129 -4.04 12.72 5.79
CA ALA A 129 -4.88 13.27 4.73
C ALA A 129 -4.63 12.65 3.35
N GLY A 130 -3.40 12.23 3.05
CA GLY A 130 -3.09 11.49 1.82
C GLY A 130 -3.77 10.11 1.77
N GLY A 131 -4.14 9.56 2.93
CA GLY A 131 -4.94 8.34 3.09
C GLY A 131 -6.44 8.62 3.27
N GLY A 132 -6.90 9.87 3.12
CA GLY A 132 -8.30 10.25 3.23
C GLY A 132 -8.77 10.63 4.64
N ALA A 133 -7.88 10.71 5.63
CA ALA A 133 -8.22 11.16 6.98
C ALA A 133 -8.33 12.71 7.07
N PRO A 134 -9.03 13.27 8.07
CA PRO A 134 -9.26 14.71 8.19
C PRO A 134 -8.03 15.55 8.57
N ASN A 135 -6.98 14.94 9.15
CA ASN A 135 -5.80 15.63 9.69
C ASN A 135 -6.10 16.54 10.91
N ASP A 136 -7.10 16.20 11.72
CA ASP A 136 -7.57 16.95 12.90
C ASP A 136 -7.25 16.27 14.25
N SER A 137 -6.50 15.16 14.24
CA SER A 137 -6.13 14.38 15.42
C SER A 137 -5.21 15.15 16.36
N THR A 138 -5.58 15.16 17.64
CA THR A 138 -4.78 15.75 18.73
C THR A 138 -4.13 14.70 19.64
N PHE A 139 -4.20 13.41 19.29
CA PHE A 139 -3.72 12.34 20.18
C PHE A 139 -2.22 12.44 20.46
N ILE A 140 -1.40 12.73 19.44
CA ILE A 140 0.04 12.94 19.62
C ILE A 140 0.30 14.16 20.50
N LEU A 141 -0.34 15.30 20.19
CA LEU A 141 -0.21 16.53 20.98
C LEU A 141 -0.52 16.28 22.47
N ARG A 142 -1.64 15.61 22.74
CA ARG A 142 -2.04 15.25 24.10
C ARG A 142 -0.96 14.43 24.80
N ARG A 143 -0.41 13.41 24.15
CA ARG A 143 0.65 12.57 24.75
C ARG A 143 1.96 13.31 24.97
N LEU A 144 2.34 14.23 24.08
CA LEU A 144 3.52 15.07 24.28
C LEU A 144 3.38 15.96 25.52
N ILE A 145 2.21 16.56 25.72
CA ILE A 145 1.89 17.37 26.92
C ILE A 145 1.91 16.51 28.18
N GLU A 146 1.21 15.37 28.18
CA GLU A 146 1.14 14.47 29.33
C GLU A 146 2.51 13.93 29.76
N ARG A 147 3.46 13.80 28.82
CA ARG A 147 4.83 13.36 29.07
C ARG A 147 5.82 14.51 29.27
N ASN A 148 5.36 15.77 29.26
CA ASN A 148 6.20 16.98 29.36
C ASN A 148 7.36 17.00 28.34
N VAL A 149 7.09 16.65 27.08
CA VAL A 149 8.11 16.71 26.02
C VAL A 149 8.30 18.17 25.59
N GLU A 150 9.48 18.74 25.84
CA GLU A 150 9.74 20.17 25.60
C GLU A 150 10.33 20.48 24.22
N ASN A 151 11.12 19.56 23.64
CA ASN A 151 11.80 19.77 22.34
C ASN A 151 11.09 19.04 21.20
N ALA A 152 9.84 19.42 20.95
CA ALA A 152 9.02 18.83 19.89
C ALA A 152 8.36 19.90 19.03
N ALA A 153 8.23 19.61 17.74
CA ALA A 153 7.36 20.36 16.84
C ALA A 153 6.29 19.40 16.31
N LEU A 154 5.04 19.87 16.31
CA LEU A 154 3.94 19.18 15.66
C LEU A 154 3.71 19.79 14.27
N GLY A 155 3.40 18.94 13.30
CA GLY A 155 3.01 19.38 11.96
C GLY A 155 1.64 20.05 11.92
N CYS A 156 1.00 20.05 10.75
CA CYS A 156 -0.31 20.66 10.57
C CYS A 156 -1.39 19.94 11.41
N ILE A 157 -2.28 20.74 11.99
CA ILE A 157 -3.60 20.30 12.46
C ILE A 157 -4.63 21.07 11.63
N TRP A 158 -5.55 20.34 11.02
CA TRP A 158 -6.69 20.91 10.33
C TRP A 158 -7.77 21.30 11.34
N ASP A 159 -7.77 22.56 11.78
CA ASP A 159 -8.80 23.11 12.64
C ASP A 159 -9.20 24.54 12.18
N PRO A 160 -10.21 24.68 11.30
CA PRO A 160 -10.66 25.98 10.84
C PRO A 160 -11.35 26.81 11.94
N VAL A 161 -11.82 26.18 13.02
CA VAL A 161 -12.49 26.89 14.12
C VAL A 161 -11.47 27.60 14.99
N VAL A 162 -10.34 26.94 15.31
CA VAL A 162 -9.25 27.56 16.08
C VAL A 162 -8.65 28.77 15.36
N VAL A 163 -8.51 28.72 14.04
CA VAL A 163 -7.97 29.85 13.25
C VAL A 163 -8.92 31.06 13.25
N ALA A 164 -10.20 30.87 13.53
CA ALA A 164 -11.21 31.92 13.52
C ALA A 164 -11.33 32.69 14.84
N ILE A 165 -10.59 32.31 15.89
CA ILE A 165 -10.57 32.95 17.22
C ILE A 165 -9.45 33.99 17.28
#